data_AF-U4QIU1-F1
#
_entry.id   AF-U4QIU1-F1
#
_cell.length_a   1.000
_cell.length_b   1.000
_cell.length_c   1.000
_cell.angle_alpha   90.00
_cell.angle_beta   90.00
_cell.angle_gamma   90.00
#
_symmetry.space_group_name_H-M   'P 1'
#
loop_
_entity.id
_entity.type
_entity.pdbx_description
1 polymer ?
#
loop_
_entity_poly.entity_id
_entity_poly.type
_entity_poly.pdbx_seq_one_letter_code
_entity_poly.pdbx_strand_id
1 'polypeptide(L)'
;MLINGLEVNRDNIQDWSCRSLRNMQGTLAHNVGQGWGDIEEEKLIMKLISIEIKRQVKVDNINVAAEKKKQWTIKHWQTIERQIEPLACIKFGENYD
;
A
#
# COMPACT_ATOMS: atom_id res chain seq x y z
N MET A 1 -2.08 -25.31 -1.30
CA MET A 1 -1.10 -26.03 -0.45
C MET A 1 -1.32 -25.69 1.03
N LEU A 2 -0.86 -26.55 1.95
CA LEU A 2 -0.86 -26.24 3.38
C LEU A 2 0.48 -25.62 3.79
N ILE A 3 0.45 -24.44 4.40
CA ILE A 3 1.62 -23.77 4.98
C ILE A 3 1.31 -23.51 6.45
N ASN A 4 2.06 -24.15 7.36
CA ASN A 4 1.81 -24.08 8.81
C ASN A 4 0.35 -24.41 9.19
N GLY A 5 -0.27 -25.38 8.53
CA GLY A 5 -1.67 -25.79 8.78
C GLY A 5 -2.72 -24.84 8.19
N LEU A 6 -2.32 -23.80 7.45
CA LEU A 6 -3.21 -22.88 6.76
C LEU A 6 -3.26 -23.23 5.28
N GLU A 7 -4.46 -23.28 4.71
CA GLU A 7 -4.63 -23.46 3.28
C GLU A 7 -4.30 -22.16 2.55
N VAL A 8 -3.30 -22.23 1.68
CA VAL A 8 -2.81 -21.09 0.88
C VAL A 8 -2.86 -21.48 -0.58
N ASN A 9 -3.48 -20.64 -1.39
CA ASN A 9 -3.59 -20.80 -2.83
C ASN A 9 -3.56 -19.42 -3.51
N ARG A 10 -3.57 -19.43 -4.85
CA ARG A 10 -3.51 -18.20 -5.66
C ARG A 10 -4.68 -17.24 -5.40
N ASP A 11 -5.81 -17.76 -4.96
CA ASP A 11 -7.07 -17.00 -4.85
C ASP A 11 -7.21 -16.34 -3.47
N ASN A 12 -6.56 -16.88 -2.43
CA ASN A 12 -6.65 -16.37 -1.06
C ASN A 12 -5.40 -15.64 -0.55
N ILE A 13 -4.34 -15.53 -1.34
CA ILE A 13 -3.08 -14.85 -0.94
C ILE A 13 -3.32 -13.40 -0.47
N GLN A 14 -4.26 -12.71 -1.11
CA GLN A 14 -4.60 -11.31 -0.80
C GLN A 14 -5.28 -11.13 0.56
N ASP A 15 -5.87 -12.18 1.13
CA ASP A 15 -6.61 -12.13 2.39
C ASP A 15 -5.66 -12.09 3.60
N TRP A 16 -4.38 -12.39 3.38
CA TRP A 16 -3.37 -12.48 4.42
C TRP A 16 -2.64 -11.17 4.64
N SER A 17 -2.37 -10.85 5.89
CA SER A 17 -1.54 -9.71 6.25
C SER A 17 -0.09 -9.87 5.75
N CYS A 18 0.59 -8.76 5.45
CA CYS A 18 2.01 -8.72 5.11
C CYS A 18 2.89 -9.48 6.12
N ARG A 19 2.56 -9.42 7.42
CA ARG A 19 3.26 -10.18 8.46
C ARG A 19 3.08 -11.69 8.28
N SER A 20 1.83 -12.13 8.11
CA SER A 20 1.52 -13.55 7.89
C SER A 20 2.21 -14.07 6.63
N LEU A 21 2.16 -13.29 5.55
CA LEU A 21 2.78 -13.59 4.27
C LEU A 21 4.31 -13.76 4.39
N ARG A 22 5.00 -12.88 5.14
CA ARG A 22 6.45 -13.02 5.41
C ARG A 22 6.77 -14.30 6.17
N ASN A 23 5.95 -14.66 7.16
CA ASN A 23 6.13 -15.90 7.91
C ASN A 23 5.95 -17.14 7.00
N MET A 24 4.90 -17.15 6.18
CA MET A 24 4.68 -18.22 5.19
C MET A 24 5.86 -18.32 4.21
N GLN A 25 6.36 -17.19 3.71
CA GLN A 25 7.51 -17.16 2.82
C GLN A 25 8.77 -17.76 3.47
N GLY A 26 8.96 -17.54 4.78
CA GLY A 26 10.04 -18.17 5.55
C GLY A 26 9.90 -19.69 5.63
N THR A 27 8.69 -20.19 5.89
CA THR A 27 8.40 -21.63 5.88
C THR A 27 8.68 -22.26 4.51
N LEU A 28 8.21 -21.64 3.43
CA LEU A 28 8.45 -22.14 2.07
C LEU A 28 9.94 -22.11 1.71
N ALA A 29 10.67 -21.04 2.06
CA ALA A 29 12.10 -20.95 1.82
C ALA A 29 12.87 -22.07 2.53
N HIS A 30 12.46 -22.42 3.75
CA HIS A 30 13.02 -23.55 4.48
C HIS A 30 12.73 -24.88 3.78
N ASN A 31 11.48 -25.15 3.42
CA ASN A 31 11.08 -26.37 2.72
C ASN A 31 11.81 -26.56 1.39
N VAL A 32 11.88 -25.52 0.55
CA VAL A 32 12.65 -25.50 -0.70
C VAL A 32 14.13 -25.81 -0.44
N GLY A 33 14.72 -25.24 0.62
CA GLY A 33 16.11 -25.48 0.99
C GLY A 33 16.38 -26.91 1.45
N GLN A 34 15.39 -27.58 2.06
CA GLN A 34 15.48 -28.98 2.48
C GLN A 34 15.05 -29.97 1.38
N GLY A 35 14.55 -29.47 0.25
CA GLY A 35 13.98 -30.30 -0.82
C GLY A 35 12.71 -31.02 -0.41
N TRP A 36 11.91 -30.41 0.48
CA TRP A 36 10.64 -30.98 0.96
C TRP A 36 9.47 -30.49 0.12
N GLY A 37 8.48 -31.37 -0.06
CA GLY A 37 7.27 -31.05 -0.82
C GLY A 37 7.51 -30.86 -2.32
N ASP A 38 6.58 -30.17 -2.98
CA ASP A 38 6.70 -29.78 -4.39
C ASP A 38 7.47 -28.47 -4.50
N ILE A 39 8.77 -28.57 -4.75
CA ILE A 39 9.70 -27.42 -4.81
C ILE A 39 9.28 -26.39 -5.88
N GLU A 40 8.72 -26.84 -7.01
CA GLU A 40 8.29 -25.94 -8.08
C GLU A 40 7.04 -25.15 -7.66
N GLU A 41 6.05 -25.85 -7.10
CA GLU A 41 4.83 -25.20 -6.59
C GLU A 41 5.17 -24.22 -5.46
N GLU A 42 6.02 -24.61 -4.52
CA GLU A 42 6.43 -23.74 -3.41
C GLU A 42 7.13 -22.46 -3.89
N LYS A 43 8.03 -22.56 -4.87
CA LYS A 43 8.67 -21.38 -5.48
C LYS A 43 7.67 -20.45 -6.16
N LEU A 44 6.66 -20.99 -6.83
CA LEU A 44 5.60 -20.19 -7.46
C LEU A 44 4.77 -19.45 -6.41
N ILE A 45 4.39 -20.13 -5.32
CA ILE A 45 3.67 -19.51 -4.20
C ILE A 45 4.53 -18.44 -3.53
N MET A 46 5.82 -18.68 -3.29
CA MET A 46 6.74 -17.66 -2.77
C MET A 46 6.79 -16.40 -3.64
N LYS A 47 6.73 -16.58 -4.97
CA LYS A 47 6.72 -15.45 -5.92
C LYS A 47 5.41 -14.66 -5.81
N LEU A 48 4.26 -15.33 -5.71
CA LEU A 48 2.97 -14.68 -5.50
C LEU A 48 2.92 -13.92 -4.15
N ILE A 49 3.40 -14.55 -3.08
CA ILE A 49 3.54 -13.90 -1.76
C ILE A 49 4.41 -12.64 -1.86
N SER A 50 5.53 -12.70 -2.57
CA SER A 50 6.44 -11.55 -2.74
C SER A 50 5.77 -10.39 -3.49
N ILE A 51 4.93 -10.69 -4.50
CA ILE A 51 4.16 -9.69 -5.23
C ILE A 51 3.14 -9.04 -4.30
N GLU A 52 2.42 -9.84 -3.52
CA GLU A 52 1.38 -9.36 -2.62
C GLU A 52 1.95 -8.49 -1.49
N ILE A 53 3.08 -8.88 -0.89
CA ILE A 53 3.81 -8.06 0.08
C ILE A 53 4.16 -6.68 -0.52
N LYS A 54 4.67 -6.65 -1.76
CA LYS A 54 5.01 -5.40 -2.45
C LYS A 54 3.77 -4.54 -2.70
N ARG A 55 2.64 -5.16 -3.08
CA ARG A 55 1.36 -4.47 -3.27
C ARG A 55 0.90 -3.82 -1.97
N GLN A 56 0.86 -4.57 -0.86
CA GLN A 56 0.44 -4.05 0.44
C GLN A 56 1.32 -2.88 0.90
N VAL A 57 2.66 -3.03 0.81
CA VAL A 57 3.60 -1.95 1.17
C VAL A 57 3.37 -0.68 0.31
N LYS A 58 3.10 -0.84 -0.99
CA LYS A 58 2.81 0.30 -1.87
C LYS A 58 1.53 1.01 -1.45
N VAL A 59 0.47 0.26 -1.15
CA VAL A 59 -0.80 0.81 -0.67
C VAL A 59 -0.63 1.54 0.67
N ASP A 60 0.10 0.93 1.61
CA ASP A 60 0.38 1.55 2.92
C ASP A 60 1.13 2.88 2.75
N ASN A 61 2.14 2.93 1.89
CA ASN A 61 2.88 4.16 1.63
C ASN A 61 2.01 5.27 1.03
N ILE A 62 1.09 4.92 0.10
CA ILE A 62 0.14 5.87 -0.47
C ILE A 62 -0.79 6.40 0.62
N ASN A 63 -1.34 5.52 1.46
CA ASN A 63 -2.23 5.89 2.56
C ASN A 63 -1.52 6.80 3.58
N VAL A 64 -0.28 6.48 3.95
CA VAL A 64 0.53 7.32 4.85
C VAL A 64 0.81 8.69 4.24
N ALA A 65 1.15 8.76 2.95
CA ALA A 65 1.40 10.03 2.27
C ALA A 65 0.11 10.89 2.19
N ALA A 66 -1.01 10.28 1.86
CA ALA A 66 -2.32 10.93 1.83
C ALA A 66 -2.71 11.46 3.22
N GLU A 67 -2.51 10.66 4.27
CA GLU A 67 -2.79 11.07 5.65
C GLU A 67 -1.91 12.24 6.07
N LYS A 68 -0.61 12.19 5.80
CA LYS A 68 0.30 13.31 6.07
C LYS A 68 -0.14 14.59 5.36
N LYS A 69 -0.57 14.49 4.10
CA LYS A 69 -1.07 15.64 3.35
C LYS A 69 -2.37 16.18 3.96
N LYS A 70 -3.30 15.30 4.35
CA LYS A 70 -4.52 15.67 5.08
C LYS A 70 -4.21 16.43 6.36
N GLN A 71 -3.32 15.89 7.20
CA GLN A 71 -2.91 16.52 8.46
C GLN A 71 -2.22 17.87 8.22
N TRP A 72 -1.36 17.96 7.20
CA TRP A 72 -0.75 19.23 6.82
C TRP A 72 -1.80 20.26 6.39
N THR A 73 -2.78 19.87 5.57
CA THR A 73 -3.86 20.76 5.12
C THR A 73 -4.71 21.24 6.29
N ILE A 74 -5.10 20.36 7.20
CA ILE A 74 -5.84 20.72 8.43
C ILE A 74 -5.04 21.72 9.26
N LYS A 75 -3.74 21.46 9.47
CA LYS A 75 -2.87 22.36 10.25
C LYS A 75 -2.74 23.75 9.63
N HIS A 76 -2.77 23.86 8.31
CA HIS A 76 -2.59 25.13 7.59
C HIS A 76 -3.90 25.66 7.01
N TRP A 77 -5.05 25.21 7.53
CA TRP A 77 -6.37 25.52 7.00
C TRP A 77 -6.59 27.03 6.82
N GLN A 78 -6.31 27.83 7.85
CA GLN A 78 -6.46 29.29 7.81
C GLN A 78 -5.52 29.96 6.79
N THR A 79 -4.29 29.46 6.64
CA THR A 79 -3.35 29.99 5.64
C THR A 79 -3.81 29.67 4.23
N ILE A 80 -4.35 28.46 4.02
CA ILE A 80 -4.94 28.04 2.75
C ILE A 80 -6.19 28.87 2.45
N GLU A 81 -7.10 29.05 3.40
CA GLU A 81 -8.29 29.92 3.26
C GLU A 81 -7.89 31.34 2.85
N ARG A 82 -6.89 31.95 3.50
CA ARG A 82 -6.38 33.29 3.15
C ARG A 82 -5.70 33.36 1.77
N GLN A 83 -5.16 32.24 1.27
CA GLN A 83 -4.63 32.15 -0.10
C GLN A 83 -5.74 31.94 -1.16
N ILE A 84 -6.91 31.49 -0.72
CA ILE A 84 -8.11 31.31 -1.56
C ILE A 84 -9.00 32.56 -1.51
N GLU A 85 -8.93 33.37 -0.44
CA GLU A 85 -9.42 34.75 -0.40
C GLU A 85 -8.71 35.58 -1.49
N PRO A 86 -9.44 36.32 -2.31
CA PRO A 86 -9.37 35.97 -3.71
C PRO A 86 -8.37 36.84 -4.46
N LEU A 87 -8.04 36.33 -5.65
CA LEU A 87 -7.90 37.08 -6.91
C LEU A 87 -9.03 38.13 -7.17
N ALA A 88 -9.82 38.52 -6.16
CA ALA A 88 -10.95 39.45 -6.19
C ALA A 88 -10.50 40.91 -6.30
N CYS A 89 -9.19 41.19 -6.16
CA CYS A 89 -8.67 42.50 -6.50
C CYS A 89 -8.44 42.70 -8.01
N ILE A 90 -8.59 41.66 -8.85
CA ILE A 90 -8.70 41.86 -10.30
C ILE A 90 -10.14 42.29 -10.59
N LYS A 91 -10.48 43.52 -10.17
CA LYS A 91 -11.55 44.27 -10.80
C LYS A 91 -11.09 44.53 -12.23
N PHE A 92 -11.62 43.76 -13.20
CA PHE A 92 -11.55 44.17 -14.60
C PHE A 92 -12.11 45.58 -14.66
N GLY A 93 -11.29 46.52 -15.14
CA GLY A 93 -11.51 47.95 -14.99
C GLY A 93 -12.91 48.38 -15.35
N GLU A 94 -13.68 48.80 -14.34
CA GLU A 94 -14.76 49.75 -14.56
C GLU A 94 -14.08 51.11 -14.71
N ASN A 95 -13.76 51.45 -15.97
CA ASN A 95 -13.54 52.83 -16.37
C ASN A 95 -14.86 53.56 -16.15
N TYR A 96 -14.89 54.43 -15.14
CA TYR A 96 -15.95 55.42 -15.00
C TYR A 96 -15.49 56.67 -15.77
N ASP A 97 -16.18 56.94 -16.88
CA ASP A 97 -16.26 58.26 -17.51
C ASP A 97 -17.02 59.25 -16.61
#